data_AF-A0AAW0K338-F1
#
_entry.id   AF-A0AAW0K338-F1
#
_cell.length_a   1.000
_cell.length_b   1.000
_cell.length_c   1.000
_cell.angle_alpha   90.00
_cell.angle_beta   90.00
_cell.angle_gamma   90.00
#
_symmetry.space_group_name_H-M   'P 1'
#
loop_
_entity.id
_entity.type
_entity.pdbx_description
1 polymer ?
#
loop_
_entity_poly.entity_id
_entity_poly.type
_entity_poly.pdbx_seq_one_letter_code
_entity_poly.pdbx_strand_id
1 'polypeptide(L)'
;MTLWNINSTAWAYSLITLGTEMLSSFFRFYCVKLFLELYKISEFAFYQSQVILMICNILNDLSGYFRMNSQYDCCLSYHCSLFGAFLHVVTFLLPWFPWKHYQDGDWLNGLHLVVSLCTFDSTLAWVQQAQYRLFAETFPRHESRLQLMKINQVASLLGSTSVLFCGLISHNMEILPSFQVVAVITAFLAVTSLYSGLLHMRPLEHKRNPEETSLAESEQELLWTSTISLMRQILSQRNFHLFLIMNFFQVFHLTFFSNFMMIFADNLIPLEIFSSSTRSIMYGAGFICPQCLVLLGQSWLKKYGYYKIILISFYLEGAAAIVMVLLGQEYYYCLIVYLTVIM
;
A
#
# COMPACT_ATOMS: atom_id res chain seq x y z
N MET A 1 31.71 4.13 -14.64
CA MET A 1 31.37 3.50 -13.35
C MET A 1 30.05 3.98 -12.73
N THR A 2 29.46 5.11 -13.15
CA THR A 2 28.22 5.67 -12.56
C THR A 2 26.93 4.96 -12.98
N LEU A 3 26.84 4.41 -14.20
CA LEU A 3 25.61 3.78 -14.71
C LEU A 3 25.25 2.45 -14.02
N TRP A 4 26.26 1.64 -13.67
CA TRP A 4 26.08 0.35 -13.00
C TRP A 4 25.56 0.49 -11.56
N ASN A 5 26.01 1.54 -10.85
CA ASN A 5 25.55 1.81 -9.49
C ASN A 5 24.08 2.27 -9.47
N ILE A 6 23.67 3.07 -10.45
CA ILE A 6 22.27 3.52 -10.63
C ILE A 6 21.34 2.33 -10.86
N ASN A 7 21.75 1.38 -11.69
CA ASN A 7 20.96 0.16 -11.92
C ASN A 7 20.85 -0.68 -10.64
N SER A 8 21.94 -0.87 -9.89
CA SER A 8 21.94 -1.65 -8.64
C SER A 8 20.98 -1.08 -7.59
N THR A 9 20.99 0.24 -7.38
CA THR A 9 20.07 0.89 -6.44
C THR A 9 18.63 0.85 -6.94
N ALA A 10 18.40 0.99 -8.24
CA ALA A 10 17.06 0.87 -8.81
C ALA A 10 16.48 -0.55 -8.63
N TRP A 11 17.30 -1.58 -8.81
CA TRP A 11 16.92 -2.97 -8.55
C TRP A 11 16.58 -3.21 -7.08
N ALA A 12 17.43 -2.74 -6.17
CA ALA A 12 17.22 -2.89 -4.74
C ALA A 12 15.95 -2.18 -4.26
N TYR A 13 15.67 -0.97 -4.77
CA TYR A 13 14.42 -0.25 -4.51
C TYR A 13 13.20 -1.01 -5.04
N SER A 14 13.31 -1.58 -6.24
CA SER A 14 12.22 -2.33 -6.87
C SER A 14 11.92 -3.64 -6.14
N LEU A 15 12.94 -4.32 -5.60
CA LEU A 15 12.75 -5.51 -4.76
C LEU A 15 12.05 -5.19 -3.44
N ILE A 16 12.33 -4.03 -2.83
CA ILE A 16 11.61 -3.58 -1.63
C ILE A 16 10.14 -3.30 -1.97
N THR A 17 9.88 -2.62 -3.09
CA THR A 17 8.51 -2.37 -3.57
C THR A 17 7.76 -3.65 -3.88
N LEU A 18 8.40 -4.61 -4.55
CA LEU A 18 7.79 -5.90 -4.85
C LEU A 18 7.30 -6.57 -3.56
N GLY A 19 8.16 -6.68 -2.54
CA GLY A 19 7.80 -7.33 -1.29
C GLY A 19 6.73 -6.58 -0.50
N THR A 20 6.82 -5.25 -0.40
CA THR A 20 5.81 -4.43 0.29
C THR A 20 4.46 -4.46 -0.41
N GLU A 21 4.44 -4.40 -1.75
CA GLU A 21 3.21 -4.44 -2.54
C GLU A 21 2.53 -5.81 -2.45
N MET A 22 3.30 -6.91 -2.51
CA MET A 22 2.77 -8.28 -2.33
C MET A 22 1.96 -8.42 -1.04
N LEU A 23 2.51 -7.92 0.07
CA LEU A 23 1.88 -8.00 1.39
C LEU A 23 0.72 -7.01 1.50
N SER A 24 0.90 -5.77 1.03
CA SER A 24 -0.10 -4.71 1.16
C SER A 24 -1.35 -4.97 0.34
N SER A 25 -1.20 -5.38 -0.93
CA SER A 25 -2.32 -5.74 -1.80
C SER A 25 -3.12 -6.91 -1.21
N PHE A 26 -2.42 -7.94 -0.72
CA PHE A 26 -3.05 -9.12 -0.10
C PHE A 26 -3.78 -8.73 1.20
N PHE A 27 -3.12 -8.01 2.10
CA PHE A 27 -3.71 -7.63 3.38
C PHE A 27 -4.95 -6.74 3.19
N ARG A 28 -4.85 -5.71 2.34
CA ARG A 28 -5.97 -4.81 2.03
C ARG A 28 -7.16 -5.54 1.44
N PHE A 29 -6.93 -6.56 0.60
CA PHE A 29 -8.03 -7.24 -0.08
C PHE A 29 -8.75 -8.27 0.80
N TYR A 30 -8.03 -8.99 1.66
CA TYR A 30 -8.57 -10.14 2.38
C TYR A 30 -8.90 -9.87 3.87
N CYS A 31 -8.25 -8.89 4.51
CA CYS A 31 -8.32 -8.71 5.97
C CYS A 31 -9.75 -8.37 6.43
N VAL A 32 -10.41 -7.40 5.81
CA VAL A 32 -11.76 -6.97 6.24
C VAL A 32 -12.78 -8.11 6.10
N LYS A 33 -12.77 -8.84 4.98
CA LYS A 33 -13.66 -10.00 4.81
C LYS A 33 -13.38 -11.11 5.81
N LEU A 34 -12.10 -11.42 6.11
CA LEU A 34 -11.74 -12.40 7.14
C LEU A 34 -12.43 -12.09 8.48
N PHE A 35 -12.32 -10.86 8.94
CA PHE A 35 -12.85 -10.50 10.26
C PHE A 35 -14.37 -10.39 10.29
N LEU A 36 -15.00 -9.90 9.21
CA LEU A 36 -16.46 -9.77 9.14
C LEU A 36 -17.18 -11.10 8.91
N GLU A 37 -16.71 -11.93 7.97
CA GLU A 37 -17.42 -13.15 7.57
C GLU A 37 -16.94 -14.41 8.31
N LEU A 38 -15.63 -14.57 8.52
CA LEU A 38 -15.07 -15.77 9.15
C LEU A 38 -14.95 -15.66 10.67
N TYR A 39 -14.41 -14.55 11.18
CA TYR A 39 -14.28 -14.34 12.64
C TYR A 39 -15.49 -13.67 13.29
N LYS A 40 -16.47 -13.24 12.48
CA LYS A 40 -17.75 -12.68 12.91
C LYS A 40 -17.59 -11.61 13.99
N ILE A 41 -16.73 -10.62 13.72
CA ILE A 41 -16.56 -9.47 14.60
C ILE A 41 -17.87 -8.68 14.71
N SER A 42 -18.16 -8.15 15.90
CA SER A 42 -19.29 -7.24 16.06
C SER A 42 -19.03 -5.91 15.36
N GLU A 43 -20.09 -5.28 14.83
CA GLU A 43 -19.99 -3.97 14.15
C GLU A 43 -19.33 -2.93 15.06
N PHE A 44 -19.71 -2.93 16.35
CA PHE A 44 -19.14 -2.01 17.33
C PHE A 44 -17.62 -2.19 17.49
N ALA A 45 -17.14 -3.44 17.63
CA ALA A 45 -15.71 -3.71 17.75
C ALA A 45 -14.95 -3.38 16.45
N PHE A 46 -15.58 -3.58 15.28
CA PHE A 46 -15.02 -3.16 14.00
C PHE A 46 -14.83 -1.65 13.93
N TYR A 47 -15.86 -0.85 14.25
CA TYR A 47 -15.75 0.61 14.26
C TYR A 47 -14.71 1.12 15.26
N GLN A 48 -14.67 0.53 16.46
CA GLN A 48 -13.63 0.85 17.45
C GLN A 48 -12.22 0.57 16.89
N SER A 49 -12.05 -0.54 16.17
CA SER A 49 -10.77 -0.89 15.55
C SER A 49 -10.32 0.13 14.52
N GLN A 50 -11.24 0.64 13.69
CA GLN A 50 -10.94 1.67 12.69
C GLN A 50 -10.55 3.01 13.34
N VAL A 51 -11.21 3.41 14.43
CA VAL A 51 -10.84 4.63 15.18
C VAL A 51 -9.45 4.50 15.79
N ILE A 52 -9.13 3.34 16.37
CA ILE A 52 -7.79 3.08 16.94
C ILE A 52 -6.74 3.10 15.82
N LEU A 53 -7.04 2.50 14.67
CA LEU A 53 -6.14 2.53 13.50
C LEU A 53 -5.83 3.94 13.04
N MET A 54 -6.83 4.84 13.01
CA MET A 54 -6.63 6.25 12.68
C MET A 54 -5.63 6.91 13.63
N ILE A 55 -5.73 6.63 14.94
CA ILE A 55 -4.77 7.14 15.94
C ILE A 55 -3.39 6.54 15.72
N CYS A 56 -3.30 5.21 15.48
CA CYS A 56 -2.04 4.54 15.16
C CYS A 56 -1.35 5.19 13.95
N ASN A 57 -2.10 5.51 12.88
CA ASN A 57 -1.55 6.14 11.68
C ASN A 57 -1.02 7.56 11.92
N ILE A 58 -1.71 8.38 12.71
CA ILE A 58 -1.20 9.70 13.12
C ILE A 58 0.14 9.56 13.89
N LEU A 59 0.23 8.59 14.80
CA LEU A 59 1.46 8.35 15.56
C LEU A 59 2.60 7.85 14.65
N ASN A 60 2.28 7.01 13.66
CA ASN A 60 3.25 6.49 12.69
C ASN A 60 3.85 7.60 11.84
N ASP A 61 3.02 8.52 11.33
CA ASP A 61 3.48 9.68 10.55
C ASP A 61 4.34 10.62 11.38
N LEU A 62 3.93 10.91 12.62
CA LEU A 62 4.69 11.73 13.54
C LEU A 62 6.06 11.10 13.87
N SER A 63 6.09 9.78 14.11
CA SER A 63 7.34 9.05 14.35
C SER A 63 8.29 9.09 13.15
N GLY A 64 7.75 9.08 11.93
CA GLY A 64 8.51 9.21 10.69
C GLY A 64 9.17 10.56 10.56
N TYR A 65 8.43 11.63 10.86
CA TYR A 65 8.95 12.99 10.85
C TYR A 65 10.13 13.15 11.82
N PHE A 66 9.99 12.66 13.06
CA PHE A 66 11.09 12.71 14.03
C PHE A 66 12.31 11.90 13.58
N ARG A 67 12.10 10.70 13.03
CA ARG A 67 13.18 9.81 12.57
C ARG A 67 13.96 10.40 11.38
N MET A 68 13.28 11.11 10.50
CA MET A 68 13.90 11.75 9.34
C MET A 68 14.75 12.96 9.75
N ASN A 69 14.43 13.60 10.87
CA ASN A 69 15.18 14.73 11.42
C ASN A 69 16.33 14.27 12.35
N SER A 70 16.20 13.12 13.02
CA SER A 70 17.24 12.58 13.88
C SER A 70 18.39 11.96 13.07
N GLN A 71 19.59 12.53 13.22
CA GLN A 71 20.81 12.09 12.55
C GLN A 71 21.41 10.87 13.27
N TYR A 72 20.68 9.75 13.34
CA TYR A 72 21.21 8.52 13.94
C TYR A 72 22.27 7.85 13.04
N ASP A 73 23.27 7.25 13.69
CA ASP A 73 24.38 6.52 13.05
C ASP A 73 23.89 5.56 11.96
N CYS A 74 24.50 5.69 10.77
CA CYS A 74 24.13 4.98 9.54
C CYS A 74 24.08 3.44 9.68
N CYS A 75 24.90 2.86 10.55
CA CYS A 75 24.93 1.42 10.81
C CYS A 75 23.69 0.93 11.58
N LEU A 76 23.19 1.72 12.53
CA LEU A 76 21.97 1.43 13.27
C LEU A 76 20.73 1.52 12.36
N SER A 77 20.76 2.42 11.37
CA SER A 77 19.71 2.60 10.37
C SER A 77 19.46 1.33 9.52
N TYR A 78 20.52 0.68 9.03
CA TYR A 78 20.42 -0.57 8.26
C TYR A 78 19.77 -1.70 9.08
N HIS A 79 20.29 -1.93 10.28
CA HIS A 79 19.81 -3.00 11.16
C HIS A 79 18.37 -2.78 11.61
N CYS A 80 17.98 -1.52 11.88
CA CYS A 80 16.60 -1.15 12.15
C CYS A 80 15.69 -1.36 10.93
N SER A 81 16.14 -1.01 9.72
CA SER A 81 15.36 -1.23 8.50
C SER A 81 15.17 -2.72 8.20
N LEU A 82 16.19 -3.53 8.44
CA LEU A 82 16.13 -4.99 8.30
C LEU A 82 15.15 -5.60 9.30
N PHE A 83 15.25 -5.20 10.56
CA PHE A 83 14.32 -5.63 11.60
C PHE A 83 12.88 -5.22 11.27
N GLY A 84 12.67 -3.99 10.79
CA GLY A 84 11.36 -3.50 10.33
C GLY A 84 10.77 -4.35 9.20
N ALA A 85 11.60 -4.75 8.21
CA ALA A 85 11.15 -5.61 7.12
C ALA A 85 10.76 -7.03 7.57
N PHE A 86 11.55 -7.64 8.47
CA PHE A 86 11.18 -8.94 9.05
C PHE A 86 9.92 -8.84 9.90
N LEU A 87 9.81 -7.80 10.73
CA LEU A 87 8.64 -7.55 11.56
C LEU A 87 7.39 -7.36 10.68
N HIS A 88 7.52 -6.65 9.55
CA HIS A 88 6.42 -6.45 8.60
C HIS A 88 5.84 -7.79 8.09
N VAL A 89 6.71 -8.72 7.69
CA VAL A 89 6.30 -10.06 7.24
C VAL A 89 5.63 -10.86 8.38
N VAL A 90 6.13 -10.74 9.61
CA VAL A 90 5.52 -11.41 10.77
C VAL A 90 4.14 -10.82 11.06
N THR A 91 4.00 -9.50 11.06
CA THR A 91 2.72 -8.82 11.29
C THR A 91 1.70 -9.11 10.19
N PHE A 92 2.16 -9.31 8.95
CA PHE A 92 1.31 -9.77 7.86
C PHE A 92 0.66 -11.12 8.16
N LEU A 93 1.36 -12.06 8.79
CA LEU A 93 0.82 -13.39 9.08
C LEU A 93 -0.18 -13.40 10.24
N LEU A 94 -0.16 -12.37 11.09
CA LEU A 94 -0.94 -12.28 12.32
C LEU A 94 -2.46 -12.45 12.13
N PRO A 95 -3.14 -11.78 11.19
CA PRO A 95 -4.59 -11.92 11.01
C PRO A 95 -5.01 -13.31 10.54
N TRP A 96 -4.20 -14.00 9.73
CA TRP A 96 -4.63 -15.21 9.00
C TRP A 96 -4.81 -16.45 9.89
N PHE A 97 -4.27 -16.42 11.11
CA PHE A 97 -4.36 -17.52 12.07
C PHE A 97 -5.20 -17.10 13.28
N PRO A 98 -6.28 -17.84 13.59
CA PRO A 98 -7.14 -17.49 14.72
C PRO A 98 -6.38 -17.69 16.03
N TRP A 99 -6.50 -16.73 16.95
CA TRP A 99 -5.87 -16.84 18.28
C TRP A 99 -6.59 -17.83 19.19
N LYS A 100 -7.88 -18.06 18.92
CA LYS A 100 -8.76 -18.99 19.61
C LYS A 100 -9.91 -19.35 18.66
N HIS A 101 -10.64 -20.41 18.97
CA HIS A 101 -11.99 -20.59 18.46
C HIS A 101 -12.88 -19.46 18.99
N TYR A 102 -13.23 -18.51 18.11
CA TYR A 102 -14.10 -17.38 18.43
C TYR A 102 -15.55 -17.82 18.57
N GLN A 103 -16.23 -17.30 19.57
CA GLN A 103 -17.69 -17.32 19.68
C GLN A 103 -18.25 -15.98 19.21
N ASP A 104 -19.53 -15.97 18.82
CA ASP A 104 -20.21 -14.76 18.36
C ASP A 104 -20.19 -13.69 19.48
N GLY A 105 -19.57 -12.54 19.21
CA GLY A 105 -19.45 -11.43 20.16
C GLY A 105 -18.22 -11.47 21.09
N ASP A 106 -17.27 -12.38 20.88
CA ASP A 106 -16.03 -12.42 21.67
C ASP A 106 -15.18 -11.17 21.48
N TRP A 107 -14.89 -10.42 22.55
CA TRP A 107 -14.03 -9.21 22.48
C TRP A 107 -12.61 -9.47 21.89
N LEU A 108 -12.14 -10.71 21.96
CA LEU A 108 -10.82 -11.12 21.48
C LEU A 108 -10.69 -10.99 19.96
N ASN A 109 -11.76 -11.15 19.19
CA ASN A 109 -11.71 -10.95 17.74
C ASN A 109 -11.48 -9.47 17.38
N GLY A 110 -12.06 -8.54 18.15
CA GLY A 110 -11.81 -7.11 18.06
C GLY A 110 -10.37 -6.76 18.42
N LEU A 111 -9.84 -7.32 19.52
CA LEU A 111 -8.43 -7.12 19.87
C LEU A 111 -7.50 -7.67 18.77
N HIS A 112 -7.80 -8.85 18.23
CA HIS A 112 -7.02 -9.44 17.13
C HIS A 112 -7.01 -8.55 15.90
N LEU A 113 -8.15 -7.94 15.53
CA LEU A 113 -8.23 -6.98 14.43
C LEU A 113 -7.38 -5.74 14.73
N VAL A 114 -7.54 -5.12 15.90
CA VAL A 114 -6.76 -3.92 16.29
C VAL A 114 -5.27 -4.17 16.20
N VAL A 115 -4.80 -5.27 16.79
CA VAL A 115 -3.36 -5.60 16.78
C VAL A 115 -2.90 -5.88 15.35
N SER A 116 -3.67 -6.62 14.55
CA SER A 116 -3.34 -6.88 13.15
C SER A 116 -3.19 -5.59 12.35
N LEU A 117 -4.20 -4.72 12.39
CA LEU A 117 -4.23 -3.47 11.64
C LEU A 117 -3.11 -2.52 12.07
N CYS A 118 -3.01 -2.22 13.38
CA CYS A 118 -2.01 -1.26 13.85
C CYS A 118 -0.58 -1.78 13.65
N THR A 119 -0.29 -3.06 13.92
CA THR A 119 1.08 -3.57 13.75
C THR A 119 1.47 -3.67 12.27
N PHE A 120 0.54 -4.06 11.39
CA PHE A 120 0.79 -4.10 9.96
C PHE A 120 1.03 -2.69 9.38
N ASP A 121 0.16 -1.72 9.67
CA ASP A 121 0.30 -0.35 9.18
C ASP A 121 1.56 0.33 9.75
N SER A 122 1.89 0.09 11.01
CA SER A 122 3.09 0.68 11.64
C SER A 122 4.39 0.15 11.03
N THR A 123 4.45 -1.16 10.78
CA THR A 123 5.62 -1.77 10.14
C THR A 123 5.72 -1.38 8.66
N LEU A 124 4.59 -1.28 7.96
CA LEU A 124 4.54 -0.80 6.58
C LEU A 124 5.03 0.65 6.49
N ALA A 125 4.53 1.53 7.35
CA ALA A 125 4.95 2.93 7.41
C ALA A 125 6.45 3.04 7.68
N TRP A 126 7.00 2.20 8.57
CA TRP A 126 8.44 2.17 8.81
C TRP A 126 9.23 1.81 7.54
N VAL A 127 8.87 0.72 6.85
CA VAL A 127 9.56 0.29 5.62
C VAL A 127 9.44 1.35 4.52
N GLN A 128 8.24 1.92 4.33
CA GLN A 128 8.00 2.96 3.32
C GLN A 128 8.75 4.26 3.63
N GLN A 129 8.82 4.69 4.89
CA GLN A 129 9.59 5.87 5.29
C GLN A 129 11.08 5.70 4.96
N ALA A 130 11.66 4.53 5.26
CA ALA A 130 13.04 4.21 4.89
C ALA A 130 13.23 4.24 3.37
N GLN A 131 12.26 3.70 2.63
CA GLN A 131 12.26 3.70 1.17
C GLN A 131 12.15 5.11 0.56
N TYR A 132 11.29 5.99 1.08
CA TYR A 132 11.14 7.37 0.58
C TYR A 132 12.40 8.20 0.81
N ARG A 133 13.04 8.04 1.98
CA ARG A 133 14.32 8.69 2.27
C ARG A 133 15.38 8.29 1.25
N LEU A 134 15.50 7.00 0.98
CA LEU A 134 16.44 6.44 0.02
C LEU A 134 16.20 6.94 -1.41
N PHE A 135 14.93 7.08 -1.82
CA PHE A 135 14.54 7.67 -3.11
C PHE A 135 14.99 9.13 -3.23
N ALA A 136 14.74 9.93 -2.19
CA ALA A 136 15.09 11.35 -2.17
C ALA A 136 16.62 11.57 -2.22
N GLU A 137 17.38 10.77 -1.47
CA GLU A 137 18.84 10.88 -1.37
C GLU A 137 19.57 10.35 -2.61
N THR A 138 19.12 9.23 -3.20
CA THR A 138 19.87 8.57 -4.29
C THR A 138 19.62 9.19 -5.66
N PHE A 139 18.46 9.80 -5.88
CA PHE A 139 18.07 10.28 -7.21
C PHE A 139 17.74 11.78 -7.19
N PRO A 140 18.74 12.68 -7.21
CA PRO A 140 18.49 14.12 -7.28
C PRO A 140 18.03 14.58 -8.68
N ARG A 141 18.37 13.84 -9.76
CA ARG A 141 18.04 14.22 -11.14
C ARG A 141 16.67 13.71 -11.58
N HIS A 142 15.93 14.55 -12.31
CA HIS A 142 14.55 14.24 -12.73
C HIS A 142 14.43 13.06 -13.70
N GLU A 143 15.38 12.92 -14.63
CA GLU A 143 15.34 11.87 -15.68
C GLU A 143 15.60 10.47 -15.11
N SER A 144 16.50 10.34 -14.14
CA SER A 144 16.75 9.09 -13.41
C SER A 144 15.56 8.66 -12.53
N ARG A 145 14.78 9.62 -12.00
CA ARG A 145 13.55 9.32 -11.25
C ARG A 145 12.49 8.66 -12.13
N LEU A 146 12.39 9.07 -13.40
CA LEU A 146 11.40 8.53 -14.32
C LEU A 146 11.72 7.09 -14.74
N GLN A 147 12.99 6.76 -14.95
CA GLN A 147 13.41 5.37 -15.19
C GLN A 147 13.17 4.49 -13.97
N LEU A 148 13.50 4.97 -12.76
CA LEU A 148 13.23 4.24 -11.53
C LEU A 148 11.74 3.99 -11.32
N MET A 149 10.90 5.01 -11.52
CA MET A 149 9.45 4.86 -11.43
C MET A 149 8.93 3.75 -12.34
N LYS A 150 9.45 3.60 -13.58
CA LYS A 150 9.04 2.51 -14.47
C LYS A 150 9.37 1.12 -13.92
N ILE A 151 10.61 0.93 -13.46
CA ILE A 151 11.03 -0.37 -12.90
C ILE A 151 10.22 -0.67 -11.64
N ASN A 152 9.98 0.36 -10.82
CA ASN A 152 9.19 0.25 -9.61
C ASN A 152 7.73 -0.12 -9.88
N GLN A 153 7.14 0.45 -10.93
CA GLN A 153 5.77 0.13 -11.34
C GLN A 153 5.65 -1.31 -11.84
N VAL A 154 6.68 -1.86 -12.50
CA VAL A 154 6.72 -3.30 -12.86
C VAL A 154 6.80 -4.16 -11.59
N ALA A 155 7.57 -3.74 -10.59
CA ALA A 155 7.62 -4.44 -9.31
C ALA A 155 6.27 -4.40 -8.57
N SER A 156 5.58 -3.26 -8.55
CA SER A 156 4.23 -3.14 -7.99
C SER A 156 3.22 -4.01 -8.74
N LEU A 157 3.28 -4.01 -10.08
CA LEU A 157 2.46 -4.89 -10.93
C LEU A 157 2.65 -6.36 -10.55
N LEU A 158 3.90 -6.83 -10.48
CA LEU A 158 4.21 -8.21 -10.09
C LEU A 158 3.73 -8.50 -8.66
N GLY A 159 3.91 -7.56 -7.74
CA GLY A 159 3.50 -7.77 -6.35
C GLY A 159 1.99 -7.91 -6.20
N SER A 160 1.24 -7.10 -6.93
CA SER A 160 -0.22 -7.10 -6.92
C SER A 160 -0.85 -8.39 -7.47
N THR A 161 -0.10 -9.19 -8.25
CA THR A 161 -0.57 -10.50 -8.72
C THR A 161 -0.80 -11.51 -7.58
N SER A 162 -0.29 -11.23 -6.37
CA SER A 162 -0.52 -12.07 -5.18
C SER A 162 -2.01 -12.28 -4.91
N VAL A 163 -2.85 -11.27 -5.15
CA VAL A 163 -4.31 -11.34 -4.98
C VAL A 163 -4.93 -12.32 -5.97
N LEU A 164 -4.54 -12.26 -7.24
CA LEU A 164 -5.02 -13.17 -8.29
C LEU A 164 -4.72 -14.63 -7.95
N PHE A 165 -3.46 -14.95 -7.63
CA PHE A 165 -3.04 -16.30 -7.32
C PHE A 165 -3.67 -16.81 -6.03
N CYS A 166 -3.82 -15.95 -5.02
CA CYS A 166 -4.54 -16.29 -3.80
C CYS A 166 -5.99 -16.66 -4.08
N GLY A 167 -6.71 -15.84 -4.86
CA GLY A 167 -8.09 -16.12 -5.24
C GLY A 167 -8.24 -17.46 -5.97
N LEU A 168 -7.36 -17.73 -6.94
CA LEU A 168 -7.41 -18.96 -7.74
C LEU A 168 -7.17 -20.22 -6.91
N ILE A 169 -6.20 -20.20 -5.98
CA ILE A 169 -5.81 -21.37 -5.17
C ILE A 169 -6.74 -21.57 -3.97
N SER A 170 -7.17 -20.49 -3.31
CA SER A 170 -8.00 -20.55 -2.09
C SER A 170 -9.50 -20.53 -2.36
N HIS A 171 -9.90 -20.37 -3.62
CA HIS A 171 -11.28 -20.07 -4.03
C HIS A 171 -11.84 -18.87 -3.24
N ASN A 172 -11.09 -17.76 -3.26
CA ASN A 172 -11.46 -16.49 -2.58
C ASN A 172 -11.87 -16.65 -1.11
N MET A 173 -11.05 -17.38 -0.33
CA MET A 173 -11.25 -17.70 1.09
C MET A 173 -12.31 -18.77 1.42
N GLU A 174 -12.88 -19.48 0.44
CA GLU A 174 -13.76 -20.63 0.73
C GLU A 174 -13.00 -21.77 1.45
N ILE A 175 -11.72 -21.99 1.09
CA ILE A 175 -10.88 -23.02 1.68
C ILE A 175 -9.79 -22.36 2.55
N LEU A 176 -10.09 -22.17 3.83
CA LEU A 176 -9.19 -21.49 4.78
C LEU A 176 -7.79 -22.12 4.88
N PRO A 177 -7.60 -23.46 4.90
CA PRO A 177 -6.25 -24.04 4.92
C PRO A 177 -5.43 -23.71 3.67
N SER A 178 -6.05 -23.75 2.48
CA SER A 178 -5.39 -23.35 1.22
C SER A 178 -5.02 -21.88 1.24
N PHE A 179 -5.90 -21.02 1.75
CA PHE A 179 -5.63 -19.59 1.93
C PHE A 179 -4.41 -19.35 2.84
N GLN A 180 -4.36 -20.02 4.00
CA GLN A 180 -3.24 -19.90 4.95
C GLN A 180 -1.91 -20.37 4.34
N VAL A 181 -1.91 -21.47 3.59
CA VAL A 181 -0.72 -21.94 2.87
C VAL A 181 -0.23 -20.89 1.86
N VAL A 182 -1.14 -20.29 1.08
CA VAL A 182 -0.77 -19.23 0.13
C VAL A 182 -0.26 -17.98 0.84
N ALA A 183 -0.86 -17.61 1.98
CA ALA A 183 -0.37 -16.49 2.79
C ALA A 183 1.06 -16.72 3.29
N VAL A 184 1.37 -17.94 3.77
CA VAL A 184 2.73 -18.31 4.20
C VAL A 184 3.72 -18.28 3.02
N ILE A 185 3.33 -18.78 1.84
CA ILE A 185 4.15 -18.71 0.63
C ILE A 185 4.39 -17.25 0.23
N THR A 186 3.35 -16.41 0.28
CA THR A 186 3.44 -14.97 -0.03
C THR A 186 4.39 -14.26 0.94
N ALA A 187 4.31 -14.58 2.24
CA ALA A 187 5.22 -14.07 3.25
C ALA A 187 6.68 -14.46 2.98
N PHE A 188 6.92 -15.71 2.57
CA PHE A 188 8.26 -16.18 2.20
C PHE A 188 8.81 -15.47 0.94
N LEU A 189 7.99 -15.28 -0.09
CA LEU A 189 8.38 -14.53 -1.27
C LEU A 189 8.63 -13.04 -0.96
N ALA A 190 7.80 -12.44 -0.10
CA ALA A 190 7.99 -11.05 0.30
C ALA A 190 9.27 -10.85 1.13
N VAL A 191 9.56 -11.75 2.09
CA VAL A 191 10.79 -11.62 2.90
C VAL A 191 12.04 -11.81 2.07
N THR A 192 12.04 -12.74 1.12
CA THR A 192 13.18 -12.94 0.21
C THR A 192 13.40 -11.72 -0.68
N SER A 193 12.32 -11.09 -1.16
CA SER A 193 12.38 -9.84 -1.93
C SER A 193 12.90 -8.67 -1.09
N LEU A 194 12.32 -8.44 0.09
CA LEU A 194 12.73 -7.36 1.02
C LEU A 194 14.18 -7.52 1.47
N TYR A 195 14.57 -8.74 1.87
CA TYR A 195 15.92 -9.06 2.29
C TYR A 195 16.93 -8.85 1.17
N SER A 196 16.61 -9.32 -0.05
CA SER A 196 17.46 -9.11 -1.22
C SER A 196 17.62 -7.63 -1.56
N GLY A 197 16.54 -6.86 -1.49
CA GLY A 197 16.56 -5.41 -1.70
C GLY A 197 17.44 -4.68 -0.68
N LEU A 198 17.28 -4.99 0.60
CA LEU A 198 18.08 -4.40 1.68
C LEU A 198 19.56 -4.80 1.59
N LEU A 199 19.88 -6.06 1.29
CA LEU A 199 21.26 -6.51 1.11
C LEU A 199 22.00 -5.72 0.01
N HIS A 200 21.33 -5.45 -1.10
CA HIS A 200 21.91 -4.65 -2.19
C HIS A 200 22.10 -3.17 -1.81
N MET A 201 21.44 -2.68 -0.75
CA MET A 201 21.63 -1.32 -0.23
C MET A 201 22.82 -1.18 0.72
N ARG A 202 23.24 -2.26 1.40
CA ARG A 202 24.34 -2.26 2.39
C ARG A 202 25.66 -1.61 1.91
N PRO A 203 26.13 -1.83 0.67
CA PRO A 203 27.38 -1.21 0.19
C PRO A 203 27.25 0.28 -0.12
N LEU A 204 26.03 0.79 -0.35
CA LEU A 204 25.80 2.22 -0.60
C LEU A 204 25.90 3.04 0.68
N GLU A 205 25.41 2.51 1.79
CA GLU A 205 25.44 3.18 3.10
C GLU A 205 26.87 3.28 3.68
N HIS A 206 27.72 2.26 3.46
CA HIS A 206 29.09 2.24 3.98
C HIS A 206 30.05 3.23 3.29
N LYS A 207 29.68 3.80 2.13
CA LYS A 207 30.51 4.78 1.41
C LYS A 207 30.41 6.21 1.95
N ARG A 208 29.61 6.44 2.99
CA ARG A 208 29.36 7.77 3.56
C ARG A 208 30.43 8.14 4.59
N ASN A 209 31.19 9.19 4.32
CA ASN A 209 32.27 9.68 5.21
C ASN A 209 31.68 10.31 6.49
N PRO A 210 32.30 10.09 7.67
CA PRO A 210 31.81 10.62 8.95
C PRO A 210 32.00 12.14 9.13
N GLU A 211 32.72 12.83 8.24
CA GLU A 211 33.06 14.26 8.36
C GLU A 211 31.90 15.23 8.05
N GLU A 212 30.80 14.77 7.41
CA GLU A 212 29.62 15.61 7.13
C GLU A 212 28.68 15.78 8.35
N THR A 213 28.92 15.03 9.42
CA THR A 213 27.99 14.91 10.56
C THR A 213 28.12 16.07 11.57
N SER A 214 29.29 16.71 11.66
CA SER A 214 29.60 17.70 12.71
C SER A 214 29.21 19.14 12.39
N LEU A 215 28.91 19.47 11.13
CA LEU A 215 28.46 20.81 10.72
C LEU A 215 26.93 21.00 10.82
N ALA A 216 26.17 19.91 10.95
CA ALA A 216 24.71 19.91 10.82
C ALA A 216 23.94 20.36 12.08
N GLU A 217 24.51 20.21 13.27
CA GLU A 217 23.80 20.47 14.54
C GLU A 217 23.45 21.97 14.75
N SER A 218 24.27 22.89 14.22
CA SER A 218 24.02 24.34 14.32
C SER A 218 23.01 24.87 13.29
N GLU A 219 22.80 24.15 12.18
CA GLU A 219 21.82 24.50 11.15
C GLU A 219 20.39 24.04 11.50
N GLN A 220 20.25 23.12 12.45
CA GLN A 220 19.00 22.41 12.73
C GLN A 220 17.95 23.25 13.49
N GLU A 221 18.35 24.14 14.39
CA GLU A 221 17.43 25.06 15.08
C GLU A 221 16.89 26.17 14.15
N LEU A 222 17.73 26.65 13.22
CA LEU A 222 17.36 27.66 12.22
C LEU A 222 16.43 27.06 11.14
N LEU A 223 16.57 25.76 10.86
CA LEU A 223 15.69 24.99 9.99
C LEU A 223 14.28 24.80 10.58
N TRP A 224 14.15 24.64 11.91
CA TRP A 224 12.87 24.33 12.56
C TRP A 224 11.86 25.49 12.50
N THR A 225 12.33 26.70 12.80
CA THR A 225 11.53 27.93 12.71
C THR A 225 11.12 28.23 11.26
N SER A 226 12.01 27.96 10.31
CA SER A 226 11.74 28.04 8.87
C SER A 226 10.71 27.00 8.40
N THR A 227 10.79 25.76 8.89
CA THR A 227 9.87 24.66 8.52
C THR A 227 8.44 24.91 9.04
N ILE A 228 8.29 25.41 10.27
CA ILE A 228 6.98 25.77 10.82
C ILE A 228 6.36 26.93 10.05
N SER A 229 7.17 27.94 9.69
CA SER A 229 6.73 29.06 8.85
C SER A 229 6.26 28.57 7.47
N LEU A 230 7.03 27.67 6.84
CA LEU A 230 6.70 27.07 5.55
C LEU A 230 5.41 26.22 5.63
N MET A 231 5.26 25.38 6.65
CA MET A 231 4.03 24.61 6.87
C MET A 231 2.82 25.52 7.04
N ARG A 232 2.94 26.60 7.82
CA ARG A 232 1.88 27.60 7.98
C ARG A 232 1.53 28.27 6.64
N GLN A 233 2.54 28.57 5.83
CA GLN A 233 2.33 29.16 4.50
C GLN A 233 1.58 28.20 3.57
N ILE A 234 1.94 26.91 3.55
CA ILE A 234 1.28 25.88 2.74
C ILE A 234 -0.15 25.66 3.20
N LEU A 235 -0.36 25.53 4.52
CA LEU A 235 -1.68 25.36 5.11
C LEU A 235 -2.58 26.58 4.88
N SER A 236 -2.04 27.78 4.67
CA SER A 236 -2.86 28.96 4.36
C SER A 236 -3.34 29.01 2.91
N GLN A 237 -2.82 28.18 2.01
CA GLN A 237 -3.18 28.22 0.59
C GLN A 237 -4.53 27.54 0.34
N ARG A 238 -5.45 28.25 -0.35
CA ARG A 238 -6.75 27.68 -0.75
C ARG A 238 -6.59 26.48 -1.70
N ASN A 239 -5.63 26.56 -2.62
CA ASN A 239 -5.36 25.48 -3.57
C ASN A 239 -4.90 24.20 -2.85
N PHE A 240 -4.17 24.34 -1.74
CA PHE A 240 -3.74 23.21 -0.93
C PHE A 240 -4.94 22.51 -0.27
N HIS A 241 -5.90 23.26 0.28
CA HIS A 241 -7.13 22.70 0.83
C HIS A 241 -7.96 21.94 -0.21
N LEU A 242 -8.14 22.52 -1.41
CA LEU A 242 -8.86 21.86 -2.50
C LEU A 242 -8.18 20.55 -2.92
N PHE A 243 -6.85 20.57 -3.00
CA PHE A 243 -6.05 19.37 -3.26
C PHE A 243 -6.22 18.32 -2.17
N LEU A 244 -6.19 18.72 -0.89
CA LEU A 244 -6.39 17.82 0.26
C LEU A 244 -7.76 17.15 0.24
N ILE A 245 -8.82 17.91 -0.01
CA ILE A 245 -10.19 17.38 -0.08
C ILE A 245 -10.31 16.38 -1.23
N MET A 246 -9.79 16.73 -2.40
CA MET A 246 -9.79 15.84 -3.57
C MET A 246 -9.00 14.56 -3.29
N ASN A 247 -7.79 14.67 -2.74
CA ASN A 247 -6.95 13.52 -2.41
C ASN A 247 -7.62 12.62 -1.36
N PHE A 248 -8.28 13.21 -0.36
CA PHE A 248 -9.06 12.46 0.64
C PHE A 248 -10.12 11.58 -0.03
N PHE A 249 -10.94 12.12 -0.93
CA PHE A 249 -11.96 11.33 -1.63
C PHE A 249 -11.35 10.23 -2.51
N GLN A 250 -10.22 10.47 -3.17
CA GLN A 250 -9.54 9.45 -3.96
C GLN A 250 -9.02 8.30 -3.10
N VAL A 251 -8.32 8.63 -2.00
CA VAL A 251 -7.78 7.63 -1.08
C VAL A 251 -8.92 6.88 -0.38
N PHE A 252 -9.99 7.57 0.00
CA PHE A 252 -11.19 6.96 0.56
C PHE A 252 -11.80 5.95 -0.42
N HIS A 253 -12.04 6.36 -1.66
CA HIS A 253 -12.63 5.51 -2.70
C HIS A 253 -11.77 4.25 -2.92
N LEU A 254 -10.47 4.43 -3.16
CA LEU A 254 -9.54 3.31 -3.35
C LEU A 254 -9.51 2.39 -2.12
N THR A 255 -9.45 2.94 -0.92
CA THR A 255 -9.41 2.14 0.32
C THR A 255 -10.70 1.37 0.53
N PHE A 256 -11.84 2.01 0.28
CA PHE A 256 -13.16 1.38 0.41
C PHE A 256 -13.32 0.23 -0.57
N PHE A 257 -13.05 0.44 -1.86
CA PHE A 257 -13.16 -0.61 -2.85
C PHE A 257 -12.14 -1.73 -2.63
N SER A 258 -10.86 -1.43 -2.36
CA SER A 258 -9.88 -2.49 -2.11
C SER A 258 -10.25 -3.39 -0.94
N ASN A 259 -10.86 -2.86 0.13
CA ASN A 259 -11.19 -3.64 1.33
C ASN A 259 -12.55 -4.37 1.26
N PHE A 260 -13.55 -3.76 0.61
CA PHE A 260 -14.92 -4.27 0.62
C PHE A 260 -15.36 -4.90 -0.70
N MET A 261 -14.57 -4.82 -1.78
CA MET A 261 -14.95 -5.33 -3.10
C MET A 261 -15.39 -6.80 -3.05
N MET A 262 -14.68 -7.66 -2.31
CA MET A 262 -15.04 -9.06 -2.25
C MET A 262 -16.43 -9.27 -1.64
N ILE A 263 -16.74 -8.54 -0.56
CA ILE A 263 -18.05 -8.55 0.11
C ILE A 263 -19.13 -8.01 -0.83
N PHE A 264 -18.86 -6.93 -1.58
CA PHE A 264 -19.81 -6.39 -2.57
C PHE A 264 -20.09 -7.39 -3.69
N ALA A 265 -19.05 -8.00 -4.23
CA ALA A 265 -19.21 -9.00 -5.28
C ALA A 265 -19.97 -10.24 -4.77
N ASP A 266 -19.77 -10.66 -3.52
CA ASP A 266 -20.47 -11.82 -2.92
C ASP A 266 -21.97 -11.55 -2.77
N ASN A 267 -22.34 -10.32 -2.39
CA ASN A 267 -23.73 -9.96 -2.15
C ASN A 267 -24.48 -9.48 -3.40
N LEU A 268 -23.77 -8.92 -4.39
CA LEU A 268 -24.39 -8.31 -5.58
C LEU A 268 -24.37 -9.20 -6.82
N ILE A 269 -23.45 -10.18 -6.92
CA ILE A 269 -23.29 -11.02 -8.11
C ILE A 269 -23.62 -12.47 -7.74
N PRO A 270 -24.67 -13.07 -8.33
CA PRO A 270 -25.02 -14.47 -8.07
C PRO A 270 -23.89 -15.45 -8.43
N LEU A 271 -23.62 -16.40 -7.54
CA LEU A 271 -22.61 -17.45 -7.71
C LEU A 271 -22.85 -18.33 -8.95
N GLU A 272 -24.12 -18.49 -9.35
CA GLU A 272 -24.53 -19.31 -10.51
C GLU A 272 -24.06 -18.72 -11.85
N ILE A 273 -23.85 -17.40 -11.92
CA ILE A 273 -23.45 -16.69 -13.14
C ILE A 273 -21.93 -16.43 -13.14
N PHE A 274 -21.31 -16.38 -11.96
CA PHE A 274 -19.93 -15.90 -11.81
C PHE A 274 -19.08 -16.87 -10.98
N SER A 275 -18.39 -17.80 -11.66
CA SER A 275 -17.57 -18.85 -11.04
C SER A 275 -16.42 -18.28 -10.19
N SER A 276 -16.01 -19.00 -9.14
CA SER A 276 -14.93 -18.58 -8.21
C SER A 276 -13.62 -18.20 -8.94
N SER A 277 -13.26 -18.93 -10.00
CA SER A 277 -12.10 -18.60 -10.84
C SER A 277 -12.27 -17.27 -11.59
N THR A 278 -13.45 -16.99 -12.14
CA THR A 278 -13.73 -15.72 -12.83
C THR A 278 -13.70 -14.54 -11.86
N ARG A 279 -14.17 -14.71 -10.62
CA ARG A 279 -14.08 -13.66 -9.58
C ARG A 279 -12.64 -13.36 -9.22
N SER A 280 -11.82 -14.40 -9.08
CA SER A 280 -10.39 -14.26 -8.81
C SER A 280 -9.70 -13.45 -9.92
N ILE A 281 -10.05 -13.70 -11.19
CA ILE A 281 -9.55 -12.93 -12.34
C ILE A 281 -10.01 -11.48 -12.26
N MET A 282 -11.27 -11.24 -11.92
CA MET A 282 -11.83 -9.89 -11.76
C MET A 282 -11.10 -9.10 -10.67
N TYR A 283 -10.92 -9.70 -9.49
CA TYR A 283 -10.22 -9.07 -8.38
C TYR A 283 -8.75 -8.82 -8.71
N GLY A 284 -8.07 -9.79 -9.31
CA GLY A 284 -6.71 -9.61 -9.79
C GLY A 284 -6.59 -8.50 -10.83
N ALA A 285 -7.52 -8.42 -11.77
CA ALA A 285 -7.55 -7.36 -12.78
C ALA A 285 -7.69 -5.97 -12.15
N GLY A 286 -8.50 -5.82 -11.09
CA GLY A 286 -8.64 -4.55 -10.37
C GLY A 286 -7.33 -4.05 -9.75
N PHE A 287 -6.38 -4.93 -9.40
CA PHE A 287 -5.05 -4.48 -8.94
C PHE A 287 -4.01 -4.36 -10.07
N ILE A 288 -4.09 -5.22 -11.09
CA ILE A 288 -3.10 -5.31 -12.18
C ILE A 288 -3.34 -4.21 -13.22
N CYS A 289 -4.60 -3.95 -13.59
CA CYS A 289 -4.96 -3.01 -14.65
C CYS A 289 -4.52 -1.56 -14.35
N PRO A 290 -4.71 -1.02 -13.13
CA PRO A 290 -4.22 0.32 -12.80
C PRO A 290 -2.70 0.45 -13.00
N GLN A 291 -1.92 -0.57 -12.61
CA GLN A 291 -0.46 -0.57 -12.77
C GLN A 291 -0.05 -0.57 -14.25
N CYS A 292 -0.73 -1.38 -15.08
CA CYS A 292 -0.55 -1.36 -16.53
C CYS A 292 -0.93 0.00 -17.14
N LEU A 293 -2.02 0.62 -16.67
CA LEU A 293 -2.47 1.93 -17.13
C LEU A 293 -1.44 3.01 -16.81
N VAL A 294 -0.82 2.97 -15.63
CA VAL A 294 0.26 3.91 -15.25
C VAL A 294 1.50 3.74 -16.14
N LEU A 295 1.88 2.50 -16.47
CA LEU A 295 3.02 2.21 -17.34
C LEU A 295 2.79 2.72 -18.77
N LEU A 296 1.60 2.49 -19.32
CA LEU A 296 1.22 2.92 -20.67
C LEU A 296 0.91 4.43 -20.74
N GLY A 297 0.38 4.99 -19.65
CA GLY A 297 -0.09 6.37 -19.52
C GLY A 297 1.01 7.42 -19.47
N GLN A 298 2.29 7.04 -19.33
CA GLN A 298 3.41 8.00 -19.26
C GLN A 298 3.50 8.90 -20.50
N SER A 299 3.29 8.33 -21.69
CA SER A 299 3.28 9.11 -22.95
C SER A 299 2.14 10.12 -22.98
N TRP A 300 0.99 9.75 -22.41
CA TRP A 300 -0.19 10.61 -22.29
C TRP A 300 0.06 11.71 -21.26
N LEU A 301 0.71 11.37 -20.14
CA LEU A 301 1.09 12.30 -19.08
C LEU A 301 2.01 13.41 -19.61
N LYS A 302 3.00 13.04 -20.44
CA LYS A 302 3.88 14.01 -21.09
C LYS A 302 3.15 14.91 -22.09
N LYS A 303 2.14 14.38 -22.79
CA LYS A 303 1.42 15.11 -23.85
C LYS A 303 0.30 16.02 -23.31
N TYR A 304 -0.51 15.54 -22.37
CA TYR A 304 -1.71 16.22 -21.88
C TYR A 304 -1.52 16.89 -20.51
N GLY A 305 -0.47 16.52 -19.78
CA GLY A 305 -0.21 16.99 -18.42
C GLY A 305 -1.06 16.25 -17.38
N TYR A 306 -0.58 16.23 -16.14
CA TYR A 306 -1.17 15.49 -15.01
C TYR A 306 -2.60 15.93 -14.70
N TYR A 307 -2.82 17.25 -14.63
CA TYR A 307 -4.13 17.82 -14.27
C TYR A 307 -5.25 17.37 -15.21
N LYS A 308 -5.02 17.40 -16.54
CA LYS A 308 -6.06 17.03 -17.51
C LYS A 308 -6.40 15.54 -17.44
N ILE A 309 -5.41 14.68 -17.22
CA ILE A 309 -5.61 13.23 -17.12
C ILE A 309 -6.46 12.88 -15.91
N ILE A 310 -6.12 13.46 -14.75
CA ILE A 310 -6.92 13.28 -13.54
C ILE A 310 -8.34 13.76 -13.77
N LEU A 311 -8.52 14.95 -14.34
CA LEU A 311 -9.85 15.50 -14.59
C LEU A 311 -10.69 14.58 -15.50
N ILE A 312 -10.07 14.00 -16.54
CA ILE A 312 -10.72 13.01 -17.42
C ILE A 312 -11.09 11.75 -16.63
N SER A 313 -10.21 11.23 -15.77
CA SER A 313 -10.52 10.08 -14.90
C SER A 313 -11.75 10.32 -14.05
N PHE A 314 -11.83 11.49 -13.38
CA PHE A 314 -12.98 11.87 -12.57
C PHE A 314 -14.28 11.93 -13.37
N TYR A 315 -14.24 12.53 -14.57
CA TYR A 315 -15.43 12.57 -15.43
C TYR A 315 -15.85 11.18 -15.90
N LEU A 316 -14.90 10.30 -16.22
CA LEU A 316 -15.18 8.93 -16.62
C LEU A 316 -15.77 8.11 -15.46
N GLU A 317 -15.19 8.19 -14.27
CA GLU A 317 -15.68 7.52 -13.06
C GLU A 317 -17.10 7.99 -12.70
N GLY A 318 -17.32 9.32 -12.69
CA GLY A 318 -18.63 9.89 -12.41
C GLY A 318 -19.68 9.52 -13.45
N ALA A 319 -19.33 9.56 -14.74
CA ALA A 319 -20.24 9.14 -15.80
C ALA A 319 -20.56 7.63 -15.71
N ALA A 320 -19.56 6.79 -15.45
CA ALA A 320 -19.76 5.36 -15.25
C ALA A 320 -20.71 5.08 -14.08
N ALA A 321 -20.55 5.80 -12.95
CA ALA A 321 -21.42 5.66 -11.79
C ALA A 321 -22.86 6.06 -12.10
N ILE A 322 -23.08 7.17 -12.82
CA ILE A 322 -24.42 7.60 -13.25
C ILE A 322 -25.05 6.55 -14.17
N VAL A 323 -24.30 6.04 -15.15
CA VAL A 323 -24.78 5.00 -16.08
C VAL A 323 -25.18 3.74 -15.33
N MET A 324 -24.41 3.31 -14.33
CA MET A 324 -24.76 2.14 -13.52
C MET A 324 -26.00 2.35 -12.66
N VAL A 325 -26.19 3.54 -12.10
CA VAL A 325 -27.42 3.88 -11.35
C VAL A 325 -28.63 3.83 -12.28
N LEU A 326 -28.51 4.29 -13.52
CA LEU A 326 -29.59 4.28 -14.50
C LEU A 326 -29.92 2.87 -15.04
N LEU A 327 -28.92 1.99 -15.18
CA LEU A 327 -29.11 0.61 -15.64
C LEU A 327 -29.89 -0.26 -14.62
N GLY A 328 -29.78 0.04 -13.33
CA GLY A 328 -30.46 -0.70 -12.27
C GLY A 328 -29.85 -2.08 -11.97
N GLN A 329 -30.59 -2.93 -11.27
CA GLN A 329 -30.09 -4.17 -10.64
C GLN A 329 -30.04 -5.40 -11.57
N GLU A 330 -30.61 -5.31 -12.78
CA GLU A 330 -30.81 -6.49 -13.63
C GLU A 330 -29.57 -6.86 -14.49
N TYR A 331 -28.58 -5.97 -14.61
CA TYR A 331 -27.43 -6.14 -15.52
C TYR A 331 -26.12 -6.52 -14.80
N TYR A 332 -26.01 -7.78 -14.35
CA TYR A 332 -24.83 -8.28 -13.61
C TYR A 332 -23.51 -8.18 -14.39
N TYR A 333 -23.51 -8.39 -15.71
CA TYR A 333 -22.30 -8.25 -16.53
C TYR A 333 -21.78 -6.81 -16.60
N CYS A 334 -22.69 -5.83 -16.68
CA CYS A 334 -22.32 -4.42 -16.63
C CYS A 334 -21.77 -4.05 -15.25
N LEU A 335 -22.35 -4.60 -14.18
CA LEU A 335 -21.87 -4.43 -12.82
C LEU A 335 -20.46 -5.00 -12.62
N ILE A 336 -20.18 -6.20 -13.15
CA ILE A 336 -18.85 -6.81 -13.12
C ILE A 336 -17.82 -5.89 -13.78
N VAL A 337 -18.11 -5.40 -14.99
CA VAL A 337 -17.20 -4.51 -15.72
C VAL A 337 -16.99 -3.20 -14.95
N TYR A 338 -18.06 -2.60 -14.44
CA TYR A 338 -18.00 -1.39 -13.63
C TYR A 338 -17.12 -1.56 -12.40
N LEU A 339 -17.37 -2.61 -11.62
CA LEU A 339 -16.59 -2.91 -10.41
C LEU A 339 -15.11 -3.15 -10.74
N THR A 340 -14.81 -3.82 -11.86
CA THR A 340 -13.42 -4.04 -12.29
C THR A 340 -12.70 -2.75 -12.68
N VAL A 341 -13.41 -1.78 -13.28
CA VAL A 341 -12.84 -0.52 -13.77
C VAL A 341 -12.65 0.51 -12.65
N ILE A 342 -13.48 0.44 -11.62
CA ILE A 342 -13.49 1.40 -10.49
C ILE A 342 -12.58 0.99 -9.35
N MET A 343 -12.23 -0.29 -9.28
CA MET A 343 -11.14 -0.76 -8.43
C MET A 343 -9.80 -0.27 -8.95
#